data_AF-A0A392Q1R8-F1
#
_entry.id   AF-A0A392Q1R8-F1
#
_cell.length_a   1.000
_cell.length_b   1.000
_cell.length_c   1.000
_cell.angle_alpha   90.00
_cell.angle_beta   90.00
_cell.angle_gamma   90.00
#
_symmetry.space_group_name_H-M   'P 1'
#
loop_
_entity.id
_entity.type
_entity.pdbx_description
1 polymer ?
#
loop_
_entity_poly.entity_id
_entity_poly.type
_entity_poly.pdbx_seq_one_letter_code
_entity_poly.pdbx_strand_id
1 'polypeptide(L)'
;DLCPIAPPEKTKDDILLFFKLYDPEKEELRYVGRLFVNSTGKPSEILARLNKMARYDPDEEIGLYEKGKGLFLLASSGSDLYE
;
A
#
# COMPACT_ATOMS: atom_id res chain seq x y z
N ASP A 1 22.10 17.90 -9.68
CA ASP A 1 20.72 18.40 -9.78
C ASP A 1 19.72 17.32 -9.41
N LEU A 2 19.17 17.41 -8.20
CA LEU A 2 18.01 16.62 -7.79
C LEU A 2 16.78 17.35 -8.32
N CYS A 3 16.39 17.06 -9.56
CA CYS A 3 15.12 17.56 -10.09
C CYS A 3 14.00 17.12 -9.15
N PRO A 4 13.19 18.03 -8.61
CA PRO A 4 12.03 17.63 -7.83
C PRO A 4 11.11 16.81 -8.72
N ILE A 5 10.82 15.57 -8.29
CA ILE A 5 9.86 14.69 -8.97
C ILE A 5 8.54 15.45 -9.03
N ALA A 6 8.02 15.63 -10.25
CA ALA A 6 6.74 16.30 -10.46
C ALA A 6 5.67 15.61 -9.60
N PRO A 7 4.82 16.37 -8.87
CA PRO A 7 3.72 15.80 -8.14
C PRO A 7 2.85 14.98 -9.10
N PRO A 8 2.39 13.78 -8.71
CA PRO A 8 1.41 13.06 -9.52
C PRO A 8 0.17 13.93 -9.78
N GLU A 9 -0.41 13.80 -10.98
CA GLU A 9 -1.68 14.46 -11.29
C GLU A 9 -2.75 14.04 -10.28
N LYS A 10 -3.45 15.03 -9.72
CA LYS A 10 -4.52 14.84 -8.74
C LYS A 10 -5.82 15.41 -9.29
N THR A 11 -6.91 14.68 -9.10
CA THR A 11 -8.26 15.20 -9.28
C THR A 11 -8.77 15.80 -7.96
N LYS A 12 -9.93 16.48 -7.99
CA LYS A 12 -10.53 17.07 -6.78
C LYS A 12 -10.98 16.01 -5.76
N ASP A 13 -11.25 14.79 -6.23
CA ASP A 13 -11.82 13.70 -5.45
C ASP A 13 -10.78 12.66 -5.03
N ASP A 14 -9.50 12.91 -5.36
CA ASP A 14 -8.40 12.02 -4.99
C ASP A 14 -7.90 12.28 -3.56
N ILE A 15 -7.72 11.20 -2.83
CA ILE A 15 -7.14 11.18 -1.49
C ILE A 15 -5.71 10.67 -1.60
N LEU A 16 -4.76 11.40 -1.01
CA LEU A 16 -3.38 10.93 -0.91
C LEU A 16 -3.24 9.99 0.29
N LEU A 17 -2.90 8.74 0.02
CA LEU A 17 -2.67 7.72 1.04
C LEU A 17 -1.20 7.34 1.10
N PHE A 18 -0.71 7.11 2.31
CA PHE A 18 0.63 6.63 2.61
C PHE A 18 0.55 5.18 3.04
N PHE A 19 1.37 4.34 2.43
CA PHE A 19 1.35 2.90 2.63
C PHE A 19 2.61 2.47 3.37
N LYS A 20 2.38 1.67 4.42
CA LYS A 20 3.44 0.99 5.17
C LYS A 20 3.22 -0.50 5.05
N LEU A 21 4.30 -1.22 4.81
CA LEU A 21 4.34 -2.68 4.86
C LEU A 21 4.78 -3.11 6.26
N TYR A 22 4.08 -4.07 6.84
CA TYR A 22 4.49 -4.71 8.08
C TYR A 22 5.34 -5.95 7.76
N ASP A 23 6.52 -6.02 8.38
CA ASP A 23 7.40 -7.20 8.33
C ASP A 23 7.19 -7.98 9.64
N PRO A 24 6.49 -9.13 9.62
CA PRO A 24 6.15 -9.88 10.83
C PRO A 24 7.39 -10.50 11.50
N GLU A 25 8.44 -10.84 10.75
CA GLU A 25 9.67 -11.42 11.31
C GLU A 25 10.44 -10.40 12.15
N LYS A 26 10.37 -9.13 11.77
CA LYS A 26 11.08 -8.03 12.44
C LYS A 26 10.19 -7.16 13.32
N GLU A 27 8.89 -7.43 13.32
CA GLU A 27 7.85 -6.61 13.96
C GLU A 27 7.94 -5.11 13.60
N GLU A 28 8.36 -4.79 12.36
CA GLU A 28 8.61 -3.41 11.92
C GLU A 28 7.66 -2.94 10.82
N LEU A 29 7.52 -1.62 10.70
CA LEU A 29 6.76 -0.97 9.64
C LEU A 29 7.69 -0.22 8.68
N ARG A 30 7.70 -0.66 7.41
CA ARG A 30 8.48 -0.03 6.35
C ARG A 30 7.62 0.81 5.43
N TYR A 31 8.02 2.05 5.19
CA TYR A 31 7.35 2.87 4.19
C TYR A 31 7.61 2.33 2.78
N VAL A 32 6.55 2.02 2.04
CA VAL A 32 6.63 1.49 0.67
C VAL A 32 6.16 2.48 -0.39
N GLY A 33 5.52 3.57 0.02
CA GLY A 33 5.23 4.71 -0.84
C GLY A 33 3.88 5.36 -0.58
N ARG A 34 3.41 6.12 -1.57
CA ARG A 34 2.17 6.89 -1.51
C ARG A 34 1.43 6.83 -2.84
N LEU A 35 0.10 6.88 -2.81
CA LEU A 35 -0.75 6.85 -4.00
C LEU A 35 -1.91 7.81 -3.83
N PHE A 36 -2.26 8.52 -4.91
CA PHE A 36 -3.57 9.17 -5.01
C PHE A 36 -4.59 8.12 -5.41
N VAL A 37 -5.62 7.96 -4.58
CA VAL A 37 -6.72 7.05 -4.85
C VAL A 37 -8.00 7.85 -4.98
N ASN A 38 -8.82 7.48 -5.95
CA ASN A 38 -10.14 8.08 -6.09
C ASN A 38 -11.00 7.62 -4.90
N SER A 39 -11.59 8.59 -4.19
CA SER A 39 -12.47 8.33 -3.04
C SER A 39 -13.70 7.47 -3.37
N THR A 40 -14.13 7.42 -4.63
CA THR A 40 -15.25 6.60 -5.11
C THR A 40 -14.81 5.35 -5.88
N GLY A 41 -13.51 5.14 -6.06
CA GLY A 41 -12.95 3.99 -6.78
C GLY A 41 -13.06 2.69 -6.00
N LYS A 42 -12.95 1.54 -6.69
CA LYS A 42 -12.96 0.24 -5.99
C LYS A 42 -11.61 -0.01 -5.33
N PRO A 43 -11.56 -0.46 -4.05
CA PRO A 43 -10.30 -0.81 -3.39
C PRO A 43 -9.47 -1.86 -4.15
N SER A 44 -10.12 -2.76 -4.90
CA SER A 44 -9.44 -3.77 -5.71
C SER A 44 -8.54 -3.17 -6.80
N GLU A 45 -8.84 -1.97 -7.30
CA GLU A 45 -8.09 -1.33 -8.38
C GLU A 45 -6.68 -0.88 -7.95
N ILE A 46 -6.47 -0.72 -6.64
CA ILE A 46 -5.17 -0.29 -6.10
C ILE A 46 -4.31 -1.48 -5.65
N LEU A 47 -4.89 -2.66 -5.44
CA LEU A 47 -4.17 -3.84 -4.89
C LEU A 47 -2.96 -4.23 -5.75
N ALA A 48 -3.12 -4.37 -7.06
CA ALA A 48 -2.02 -4.71 -7.96
C ALA A 48 -0.89 -3.66 -7.93
N ARG A 49 -1.23 -2.38 -7.69
CA ARG A 49 -0.22 -1.31 -7.52
C ARG A 49 0.50 -1.43 -6.19
N LEU A 50 -0.22 -1.75 -5.11
CA LEU A 50 0.35 -1.95 -3.79
C LEU A 50 1.29 -3.16 -3.75
N ASN A 51 0.91 -4.27 -4.40
CA ASN A 51 1.77 -5.44 -4.59
C ASN A 51 3.07 -5.06 -5.27
N LYS A 52 3.00 -4.32 -6.39
CA LYS A 52 4.19 -3.82 -7.08
C LYS A 52 5.07 -2.92 -6.20
N MET A 53 4.47 -2.06 -5.37
CA MET A 53 5.21 -1.18 -4.44
C MET A 53 5.89 -1.95 -3.30
N ALA A 54 5.23 -2.99 -2.80
CA ALA A 54 5.74 -3.88 -1.77
C ALA A 54 6.69 -4.97 -2.32
N ARG A 55 6.86 -5.03 -3.65
CA ARG A 55 7.65 -6.05 -4.38
C ARG A 55 7.08 -7.46 -4.25
N TYR A 56 5.76 -7.57 -4.15
CA TYR A 56 5.01 -8.82 -4.24
C TYR A 56 4.60 -9.14 -5.68
N ASP A 57 4.16 -10.38 -5.89
CA ASP A 57 3.49 -10.78 -7.13
C ASP A 57 2.20 -9.96 -7.31
N PRO A 58 1.85 -9.52 -8.53
CA PRO A 58 0.61 -8.77 -8.78
C PRO A 58 -0.65 -9.44 -8.22
N ASP A 59 -0.69 -10.77 -8.21
CA ASP A 59 -1.83 -11.58 -7.78
C ASP A 59 -1.70 -12.07 -6.32
N GLU A 60 -0.67 -11.64 -5.60
CA GLU A 60 -0.47 -11.96 -4.18
C GLU A 60 -1.64 -11.44 -3.33
N GLU A 61 -2.13 -12.29 -2.43
CA GLU A 61 -3.18 -11.92 -1.49
C GLU A 61 -2.62 -11.05 -0.36
N ILE A 62 -3.10 -9.80 -0.30
CA ILE A 62 -2.71 -8.83 0.72
C ILE A 62 -3.91 -8.38 1.57
N GLY A 63 -3.73 -8.37 2.87
CA GLY A 63 -4.59 -7.72 3.83
C GLY A 63 -4.31 -6.21 3.88
N LEU A 64 -5.38 -5.41 3.86
CA LEU A 64 -5.32 -3.98 4.12
C LEU A 64 -5.93 -3.69 5.49
N TYR A 65 -5.19 -2.98 6.34
CA TYR A 65 -5.68 -2.51 7.62
C TYR A 65 -5.59 -0.99 7.71
N GLU A 66 -6.62 -0.34 8.25
CA GLU A 66 -6.62 1.10 8.51
C GLU A 66 -6.39 1.36 10.00
N LYS A 67 -5.37 2.14 10.36
CA LYS A 67 -5.17 2.60 11.75
C LYS A 67 -5.07 4.12 11.80
N GLY A 68 -6.18 4.77 12.15
CA GLY A 68 -6.25 6.21 12.40
C GLY A 68 -5.96 7.08 11.17
N LYS A 69 -4.67 7.29 10.83
CA LYS A 69 -4.21 8.18 9.74
C LYS A 69 -3.42 7.46 8.63
N GLY A 70 -3.42 6.13 8.58
CA GLY A 70 -2.65 5.39 7.57
C GLY A 70 -3.17 3.99 7.28
N LEU A 71 -2.81 3.48 6.09
CA LEU A 71 -3.05 2.10 5.67
C LEU A 71 -1.79 1.24 5.83
N PHE A 72 -2.02 0.03 6.33
CA PHE A 72 -1.04 -1.00 6.57
C PHE A 72 -1.31 -2.15 5.60
N LEU A 73 -0.25 -2.57 4.91
CA LEU A 73 -0.23 -3.75 4.07
C LEU A 73 0.28 -4.93 4.90
N LEU A 74 -0.51 -5.99 4.94
CA LEU A 74 -0.15 -7.30 5.48
C LEU A 74 -0.10 -8.25 4.28
N ALA A 75 1.08 -8.71 3.88
CA ALA A 75 1.11 -9.87 2.98
C ALA A 75 0.87 -11.11 3.81
N SER A 76 -0.11 -11.91 3.40
CA SER A 76 -0.24 -13.25 3.92
C SER A 76 0.77 -14.09 3.17
N SER A 77 2.05 -14.09 3.60
CA SER A 77 2.91 -15.19 3.18
C SER A 77 2.20 -16.47 3.59
N GLY A 78 1.75 -17.26 2.62
CA GLY A 78 1.20 -18.58 2.90
C GLY A 78 2.14 -19.31 3.86
N SER A 79 1.56 -19.92 4.91
CA SER A 79 2.21 -20.31 6.19
C SER A 79 2.80 -19.11 6.93
N ASP A 80 2.08 -18.40 7.82
CA ASP A 80 1.75 -18.87 9.17
C ASP A 80 0.61 -18.03 9.76
N LEU A 81 -0.63 -18.38 9.46
CA LEU A 81 -1.76 -18.01 10.30
C LEU A 81 -2.53 -19.31 10.56
N TYR A 82 -2.77 -19.61 11.84
CA TYR A 82 -3.23 -20.86 12.46
C TYR A 82 -2.13 -21.85 12.91
N GLU A 83 -1.44 -21.51 13.99
CA GLU A 83 -1.46 -22.39 15.18
C GLU A 83 -2.23 -21.68 16.31
#